data_AF-A0A101IBH3-F1
#
_entry.id   AF-A0A101IBH3-F1
#
_cell.length_a   1.000
_cell.length_b   1.000
_cell.length_c   1.000
_cell.angle_alpha   90.00
_cell.angle_beta   90.00
_cell.angle_gamma   90.00
#
_symmetry.space_group_name_H-M   'P 1'
#
loop_
_entity.id
_entity.type
_entity.pdbx_description
1 polymer ?
#
loop_
_entity_poly.entity_id
_entity_poly.type
_entity_poly.pdbx_seq_one_letter_code
_entity_poly.pdbx_strand_id
1 'polypeptide(L)'
;KGDNGCMKLFVLNGSPRGRSSNTRVILDALIEGYLTASEHEIISSDLMLEKGMDNTVRSAAATSDSILIAFPLYVDSMPGIVKEFL
;
A
#
# COMPACT_ATOMS: atom_id res chain seq x y z
N LYS A 1 -21.69 -20.69 -2.71
CA LYS A 1 -21.21 -19.51 -3.46
C LYS A 1 -20.98 -18.44 -2.42
N GLY A 2 -19.73 -18.27 -1.99
CA GLY A 2 -19.38 -17.23 -1.01
C GLY A 2 -19.62 -15.87 -1.64
N ASP A 3 -20.15 -14.96 -0.83
CA ASP A 3 -20.20 -13.54 -1.13
C ASP A 3 -18.74 -13.04 -1.27
N ASN A 4 -18.21 -12.99 -2.49
CA ASN A 4 -16.96 -12.30 -2.75
C ASN A 4 -17.32 -10.81 -2.80
N GLY A 5 -17.58 -10.23 -1.63
CA GLY A 5 -17.92 -8.82 -1.49
C GLY A 5 -16.80 -7.95 -2.05
N CYS A 6 -17.16 -6.85 -2.72
CA CYS A 6 -16.22 -5.82 -3.14
C CYS A 6 -15.46 -5.31 -1.91
N MET A 7 -14.13 -5.47 -1.91
CA MET A 7 -13.25 -5.01 -0.85
C MET A 7 -12.42 -3.84 -1.33
N LYS A 8 -12.21 -2.86 -0.44
CA LYS A 8 -11.36 -1.70 -0.65
C LYS A 8 -10.01 -1.90 0.00
N LEU A 9 -8.98 -2.06 -0.82
CA LEU A 9 -7.59 -2.26 -0.40
C LEU A 9 -6.80 -0.96 -0.53
N PHE A 10 -6.21 -0.50 0.57
CA PHE A 10 -5.23 0.57 0.55
C PHE A 10 -3.80 0.02 0.49
N VAL A 11 -3.07 0.34 -0.57
CA VAL A 11 -1.70 -0.13 -0.79
C VAL A 11 -0.71 1.00 -0.58
N LEU A 12 0.24 0.79 0.32
CA LEU A 12 1.30 1.73 0.65
C LEU A 12 2.66 1.15 0.25
N ASN A 13 3.34 1.84 -0.66
CA ASN A 13 4.74 1.58 -0.98
C ASN A 13 5.64 2.31 0.04
N GLY A 14 6.14 1.56 1.00
CA GLY A 14 7.07 2.00 2.03
C GLY A 14 8.55 1.99 1.62
N SER A 15 8.86 1.78 0.34
CA SER A 15 10.24 1.89 -0.12
C SER A 15 10.72 3.34 -0.15
N PRO A 16 11.89 3.66 0.44
CA PRO A 16 12.50 4.99 0.29
C PRO A 16 12.85 5.37 -1.15
N ARG A 17 12.86 4.40 -2.07
CA ARG A 17 13.11 4.60 -3.51
C ARG A 17 11.82 4.92 -4.30
N GLY A 18 10.65 4.92 -3.66
CA GLY A 18 9.37 5.25 -4.25
C GLY A 18 9.07 4.48 -5.54
N ARG A 19 8.68 5.19 -6.59
CA ARG A 19 8.33 4.63 -7.91
C ARG A 19 9.44 3.81 -8.58
N SER A 20 10.71 4.09 -8.24
CA SER A 20 11.87 3.37 -8.82
C SER A 20 12.28 2.13 -8.02
N SER A 21 11.47 1.71 -7.04
CA SER A 21 11.80 0.60 -6.14
C SER A 21 11.39 -0.76 -6.70
N ASN A 22 12.10 -1.82 -6.30
CA ASN A 22 11.67 -3.19 -6.55
C ASN A 22 10.36 -3.51 -5.84
N THR A 23 10.09 -2.87 -4.69
CA THR A 23 8.82 -2.96 -3.99
C THR A 23 7.66 -2.53 -4.88
N ARG A 24 7.84 -1.47 -5.69
CA ARG A 24 6.83 -1.02 -6.65
C ARG A 24 6.52 -2.10 -7.70
N VAL A 25 7.55 -2.72 -8.28
CA VAL A 25 7.39 -3.79 -9.26
C VAL A 25 6.58 -4.97 -8.69
N ILE A 26 6.87 -5.35 -7.44
CA ILE A 26 6.13 -6.42 -6.74
C ILE A 26 4.68 -6.02 -6.48
N LEU A 27 4.46 -4.77 -6.02
CA LEU A 27 3.11 -4.25 -5.77
C LEU A 27 2.28 -4.17 -7.04
N ASP A 28 2.85 -3.72 -8.16
CA ASP A 28 2.13 -3.61 -9.44
C ASP A 28 1.62 -4.99 -9.90
N ALA A 29 2.47 -6.03 -9.81
CA ALA A 29 2.05 -7.41 -10.13
C ALA A 29 1.00 -7.97 -9.15
N LEU A 30 1.09 -7.64 -7.86
CA LEU A 30 0.10 -8.03 -6.87
C LEU A 30 -1.25 -7.34 -7.11
N ILE A 31 -1.23 -6.03 -7.38
CA ILE A 31 -2.40 -5.22 -7.70
C ILE A 31 -3.08 -5.76 -8.96
N GLU A 32 -2.32 -6.07 -10.01
CA GLU A 32 -2.84 -6.70 -11.22
C GLU A 32 -3.56 -8.00 -10.89
N GLY A 33 -2.92 -8.91 -10.14
CA GLY A 33 -3.53 -10.16 -9.70
C GLY A 33 -4.80 -9.94 -8.86
N TYR A 34 -4.78 -8.97 -7.94
CA TYR A 34 -5.91 -8.64 -7.07
C TYR A 34 -7.12 -8.17 -7.88
N LEU A 35 -6.93 -7.24 -8.83
CA LEU A 35 -8.01 -6.73 -9.68
C LEU A 35 -8.60 -7.79 -10.61
N THR A 36 -7.84 -8.81 -10.99
CA THR A 36 -8.37 -9.91 -11.83
C THR A 36 -9.24 -10.91 -11.08
N ALA A 37 -9.17 -10.95 -9.74
CA ALA A 37 -9.85 -11.97 -8.93
C ALA A 37 -11.32 -11.63 -8.62
N SER A 38 -11.67 -10.34 -8.49
CA SER A 38 -13.05 -9.87 -8.32
C SER A 38 -13.16 -8.35 -8.51
N GLU A 39 -14.37 -7.79 -8.39
CA GLU A 39 -14.59 -6.33 -8.35
C GLU A 39 -14.06 -5.75 -7.02
N HIS A 40 -12.76 -5.46 -6.98
CA HIS A 40 -12.11 -4.81 -5.85
C HIS A 40 -11.79 -3.34 -6.15
N GLU A 41 -11.83 -2.48 -5.13
CA GLU A 41 -11.32 -1.11 -5.21
C GLU A 41 -9.90 -1.06 -4.64
N ILE A 42 -8.99 -0.39 -5.34
CA ILE A 42 -7.63 -0.18 -4.87
C ILE A 42 -7.33 1.32 -4.83
N ILE A 43 -6.82 1.76 -3.68
CA ILE A 43 -6.14 3.05 -3.53
C ILE A 43 -4.66 2.74 -3.31
N SER A 44 -3.75 3.43 -4.02
CA SER A 44 -2.31 3.22 -3.85
C SER A 44 -1.58 4.54 -3.63
N SER A 45 -0.63 4.59 -2.69
CA SER A 45 0.30 5.73 -2.55
C SER A 45 1.73 5.28 -2.23
N ASP A 46 2.69 6.14 -2.57
CA ASP A 46 4.11 6.00 -2.22
C ASP A 46 4.39 6.81 -0.94
N LEU A 47 4.67 6.14 0.18
CA LEU A 47 4.92 6.80 1.48
C LEU A 47 6.06 7.83 1.42
N MET A 48 7.03 7.64 0.51
CA MET A 48 8.12 8.61 0.29
C MET A 48 7.63 9.99 -0.16
N LEU A 49 6.50 10.06 -0.87
CA LEU A 49 5.93 11.31 -1.38
C LEU A 49 4.98 11.98 -0.37
N GLU A 50 4.48 11.21 0.59
CA GLU A 50 3.55 11.65 1.62
C GLU A 50 4.34 12.19 2.83
N LYS A 51 4.62 13.51 2.84
CA LYS A 51 5.32 14.15 3.97
C LYS A 51 4.39 14.24 5.18
N GLY A 52 4.57 13.31 6.12
CA GLY A 52 3.69 13.18 7.29
C GLY A 52 2.35 12.56 6.91
N MET A 53 1.58 12.12 7.90
CA MET A 53 0.22 11.56 7.70
C MET A 53 -0.75 12.66 7.21
N ASP A 54 -0.63 13.03 5.95
CA ASP A 54 -1.58 13.92 5.27
C ASP A 54 -3.00 13.38 5.44
N ASN A 55 -3.98 14.28 5.50
CA ASN A 55 -5.38 13.95 5.67
C ASN A 55 -5.86 12.96 4.59
N THR A 56 -5.26 13.00 3.41
CA THR A 56 -5.49 12.04 2.31
C THR A 56 -5.16 10.60 2.72
N VAL A 57 -3.96 10.36 3.26
CA VAL A 57 -3.52 9.02 3.68
C VAL A 57 -4.36 8.52 4.85
N ARG A 58 -4.69 9.40 5.81
CA ARG A 58 -5.57 9.08 6.94
C ARG A 58 -6.97 8.70 6.47
N SER A 59 -7.53 9.45 5.52
CA SER A 59 -8.85 9.20 4.96
C SER A 59 -8.88 7.89 4.15
N ALA A 60 -7.84 7.62 3.35
CA ALA A 60 -7.69 6.36 2.63
C ALA A 60 -7.62 5.16 3.60
N ALA A 61 -6.82 5.27 4.66
CA ALA A 61 -6.73 4.23 5.69
C ALA A 61 -8.06 4.02 6.42
N ALA A 62 -8.78 5.09 6.77
CA ALA A 62 -10.04 5.02 7.50
C ALA A 62 -11.23 4.49 6.68
N THR A 63 -11.16 4.58 5.34
CA THR A 63 -12.24 4.15 4.43
C THR A 63 -11.97 2.80 3.77
N SER A 64 -10.82 2.18 4.01
CA SER A 64 -10.44 0.91 3.40
C SER A 64 -10.65 -0.26 4.35
N ASP A 65 -11.08 -1.41 3.80
CA ASP A 65 -11.28 -2.65 4.57
C ASP A 65 -9.97 -3.30 4.99
N SER A 66 -8.90 -3.05 4.23
CA SER A 66 -7.58 -3.60 4.48
C SER A 66 -6.48 -2.65 4.02
N ILE A 67 -5.33 -2.73 4.69
CA ILE A 67 -4.14 -1.94 4.38
C ILE A 67 -2.96 -2.89 4.14
N LEU A 68 -2.34 -2.79 2.97
CA LEU A 68 -1.11 -3.48 2.61
C LEU A 68 0.04 -2.47 2.62
N ILE A 69 1.00 -2.65 3.53
CA ILE A 69 2.23 -1.86 3.57
C ILE A 69 3.38 -2.75 3.13
N ALA A 70 3.99 -2.44 1.97
CA ALA A 70 5.13 -3.19 1.46
C ALA A 70 6.41 -2.35 1.54
N PHE A 71 7.49 -2.91 2.05
CA PHE A 71 8.77 -2.23 2.19
C PHE A 71 9.94 -3.21 2.14
N PRO A 72 11.14 -2.77 1.72
CA PRO A 72 12.35 -3.56 1.84
C PRO A 72 12.82 -3.64 3.30
N LEU A 73 13.52 -4.71 3.67
CA LEU A 73 14.22 -4.78 4.95
C LEU A 73 15.49 -3.94 4.90
N TYR A 74 15.56 -2.91 5.75
CA TYR A 74 16.72 -2.05 5.95
C TYR A 74 17.30 -2.34 7.33
N VAL A 75 18.51 -2.90 7.38
CA VAL A 75 19.17 -3.32 8.64
C VAL A 75 18.23 -4.16 9.51
N ASP A 76 17.71 -5.24 8.92
CA ASP A 76 16.76 -6.18 9.56
C ASP A 76 15.44 -5.56 10.07
N SER A 77 15.10 -4.36 9.61
CA SER A 77 13.88 -3.66 10.03
C SER A 77 13.18 -2.92 8.89
N MET A 78 12.06 -2.29 9.21
CA MET A 78 11.38 -1.38 8.29
C MET A 78 12.19 -0.10 8.08
N PRO A 79 12.09 0.56 6.92
CA PRO A 79 12.68 1.88 6.71
C PRO A 79 12.13 2.93 7.69
N GLY A 80 12.94 3.93 8.04
CA GLY A 80 12.54 5.00 8.97
C GLY A 80 11.23 5.69 8.58
N ILE A 81 10.99 5.91 7.28
CA ILE A 81 9.74 6.49 6.76
C ILE A 81 8.49 5.65 7.06
N VAL A 82 8.63 4.31 7.12
CA VAL A 82 7.54 3.41 7.50
C VAL A 82 7.32 3.47 9.01
N LYS A 83 8.41 3.55 9.78
CA LYS A 83 8.34 3.68 11.23
C LYS A 83 7.75 5.02 11.69
N GLU A 84 8.00 6.09 10.96
CA GLU A 84 7.40 7.41 11.22
C GLU A 84 5.90 7.43 10.92
N PHE A 85 5.45 6.61 9.97
CA PHE A 85 4.04 6.51 9.59
C PHE A 85 3.18 5.71 10.59
N LEU A 86 3.77 4.70 11.26
CA LEU A 86 3.08 3.78 12.21
C LEU A 86 3.10 4.28 13.66
#